data_AF-C5CBF5-F1
#
_entry.id   AF-C5CBF5-F1
#
_cell.length_a   1.000
_cell.length_b   1.000
_cell.length_c   1.000
_cell.angle_alpha   90.00
_cell.angle_beta   90.00
_cell.angle_gamma   90.00
#
_symmetry.space_group_name_H-M   'P 1'
#
loop_
_entity.id
_entity.type
_entity.pdbx_description
1 polymer ?
#
loop_
_entity_poly.entity_id
_entity_poly.type
_entity_poly.pdbx_seq_one_letter_code
_entity_poly.pdbx_strand_id
1 'polypeptide(L)'
;MIDDGEQGSALRADTASYPGLVHPSVSEPLTRLPDGTVKQRNPFTGTEVWTVPGRGHRPLGLVRPAPQPLDPAQHGRHCAFCEHRLLETPPEKSRIVSTRADDGAPAWQILRHLAAEQLGETTPAFRRVPNLFEILSYDYWRLNHGYEPSPDARRRRDEYLATEAGRAHVRAVVAAKLRASGRSAEEAAATSEAELIAASAAFFGGTHDVVIARRHFVDGAVDDHQLASSGTLTPDEHHAFLALTADAMRDLYATTPAVRYVSVFQNWLKPAGASFDHLHKQLVAIDEVGAQNAAALDRLREDPQVFNHAALDVAVAHDLVIAANEHAVMFAGFGHRYPTVEVYSTSPVGQPWRQSAAELRALSDLLHAAHAATGPDVPSNEEWHTRPPGVASPMPWRVMLKWRVSTLAGFEGATKINVNTLSPWDVRDRVLARLRELRAAGALADGVRIGADARARPGALRYAD
;
A
#
# COMPACT_ATOMS: atom_id res chain seq x y z
N MET A 1 -75.27 8.14 -45.84
CA MET A 1 -74.19 8.98 -46.40
C MET A 1 -73.35 9.45 -45.23
N ILE A 2 -72.03 9.22 -45.34
CA ILE A 2 -70.94 9.57 -44.39
C ILE A 2 -70.89 8.59 -43.21
N ASP A 3 -70.21 7.44 -43.26
CA ASP A 3 -68.82 7.03 -43.57
C ASP A 3 -68.07 6.69 -42.27
N ASP A 4 -67.73 5.41 -42.15
CA ASP A 4 -67.06 4.74 -41.03
C ASP A 4 -65.54 4.93 -41.13
N GLY A 5 -64.88 5.25 -40.02
CA GLY A 5 -63.44 5.50 -40.03
C GLY A 5 -62.77 5.50 -38.66
N GLU A 6 -62.87 4.39 -37.93
CA GLU A 6 -61.93 4.06 -36.86
C GLU A 6 -60.56 3.71 -37.44
N GLN A 7 -59.54 4.55 -37.22
CA GLN A 7 -58.15 4.11 -37.16
C GLN A 7 -57.41 4.85 -36.05
N GLY A 8 -57.24 4.16 -34.92
CA GLY A 8 -56.34 4.57 -33.85
C GLY A 8 -54.88 4.48 -34.30
N SER A 9 -54.29 5.64 -34.60
CA SER A 9 -52.85 5.76 -34.80
C SER A 9 -52.14 5.82 -33.44
N ALA A 10 -51.33 4.79 -33.17
CA ALA A 10 -50.43 4.73 -32.04
C ALA A 10 -49.53 5.97 -31.99
N LEU A 11 -49.60 6.71 -30.88
CA LEU A 11 -48.61 7.71 -30.49
C LEU A 11 -47.27 7.00 -30.27
N ARG A 12 -46.45 6.95 -31.32
CA ARG A 12 -45.01 6.72 -31.18
C ARG A 12 -44.47 7.86 -30.34
N ALA A 13 -44.02 7.55 -29.13
CA ALA A 13 -43.17 8.44 -28.37
C ALA A 13 -41.89 8.65 -29.18
N ASP A 14 -41.80 9.80 -29.86
CA ASP A 14 -40.54 10.32 -30.35
C ASP A 14 -39.61 10.47 -29.15
N THR A 15 -38.74 9.49 -28.98
CA THR A 15 -37.53 9.66 -28.19
C THR A 15 -36.72 10.67 -28.97
N ALA A 16 -36.73 11.92 -28.49
CA ALA A 16 -35.76 12.93 -28.90
C ALA A 16 -34.37 12.39 -28.57
N SER A 17 -33.80 11.65 -29.52
CA SER A 17 -32.39 11.32 -29.58
C SER A 17 -31.65 12.65 -29.63
N TYR A 18 -30.97 13.00 -28.54
CA TYR A 18 -30.09 14.16 -28.51
C TYR A 18 -29.04 13.99 -29.62
N PRO A 19 -29.11 14.78 -30.71
CA PRO A 19 -28.15 14.65 -31.79
C PRO A 19 -26.83 15.29 -31.35
N GLY A 20 -25.75 14.52 -31.37
CA GLY A 20 -24.42 15.09 -31.61
C GLY A 20 -23.72 15.77 -30.43
N LEU A 21 -23.92 15.36 -29.18
CA LEU A 21 -22.86 15.49 -28.19
C LEU A 21 -21.93 14.28 -28.32
N VAL A 22 -21.12 14.28 -29.39
CA VAL A 22 -19.79 13.70 -29.29
C VAL A 22 -19.06 14.60 -28.29
N HIS A 23 -19.30 14.37 -26.99
CA HIS A 23 -18.30 14.75 -26.01
C HIS A 23 -16.99 14.19 -26.58
N PRO A 24 -15.90 14.97 -26.67
CA PRO A 24 -14.62 14.37 -26.98
C PRO A 24 -14.45 13.29 -25.92
N SER A 25 -14.66 12.04 -26.33
CA SER A 25 -14.30 10.91 -25.52
C SER A 25 -12.83 11.17 -25.25
N VAL A 26 -12.44 11.09 -23.99
CA VAL A 26 -11.05 11.21 -23.61
C VAL A 26 -10.39 9.95 -24.19
N SER A 27 -10.07 9.99 -25.49
CA SER A 27 -9.41 8.91 -26.24
C SER A 27 -7.96 8.84 -25.83
N GLU A 28 -7.39 10.00 -25.48
CA GLU A 28 -6.05 10.15 -24.92
C GLU A 28 -6.10 10.15 -23.39
N PRO A 29 -5.18 9.49 -22.68
CA PRO A 29 -5.20 9.42 -21.22
C PRO A 29 -5.16 10.77 -20.49
N LEU A 30 -4.70 11.84 -21.16
CA LEU A 30 -4.52 13.16 -20.59
C LEU A 30 -4.77 14.26 -21.62
N THR A 31 -5.71 15.17 -21.36
CA THR A 31 -6.05 16.29 -22.25
C THR A 31 -6.17 17.59 -21.46
N ARG A 32 -5.48 18.64 -21.92
CA ARG A 32 -5.61 20.00 -21.36
C ARG A 32 -6.48 20.85 -22.28
N LEU A 33 -7.56 21.39 -21.74
CA LEU A 33 -8.52 22.24 -22.46
C LEU A 33 -8.09 23.72 -22.44
N PRO A 34 -8.61 24.56 -23.36
CA PRO A 34 -8.25 25.98 -23.46
C PRO A 34 -8.55 26.80 -22.20
N ASP A 35 -9.56 26.42 -21.42
CA ASP A 35 -9.90 27.06 -20.14
C ASP A 35 -8.92 26.69 -19.01
N GLY A 36 -7.99 25.76 -19.26
CA GLY A 36 -7.05 25.22 -18.29
C GLY A 36 -7.53 23.95 -17.59
N THR A 37 -8.75 23.47 -17.85
CA THR A 37 -9.24 22.21 -17.30
C THR A 37 -8.42 21.03 -17.85
N VAL A 38 -7.97 20.16 -16.96
CA VAL A 38 -7.28 18.91 -17.32
C VAL A 38 -8.26 17.75 -17.17
N LYS A 39 -8.52 17.02 -18.25
CA LYS A 39 -9.26 15.76 -18.23
C LYS A 39 -8.30 14.59 -18.29
N GLN A 40 -8.52 13.60 -17.45
CA GLN A 40 -7.67 12.43 -17.30
C GLN A 40 -8.54 11.18 -17.37
N ARG A 41 -8.02 10.12 -17.98
CA ARG A 41 -8.65 8.80 -17.98
C ARG A 41 -7.60 7.74 -17.67
N ASN A 42 -7.83 6.94 -16.64
CA ASN A 42 -6.91 5.85 -16.31
C ASN A 42 -6.97 4.76 -17.40
N PRO A 43 -5.84 4.36 -18.00
CA PRO A 43 -5.82 3.42 -19.10
C PRO A 43 -6.17 1.97 -18.71
N PHE A 44 -6.13 1.64 -17.41
CA PHE A 44 -6.39 0.31 -16.89
C PHE A 44 -7.77 0.19 -16.26
N THR A 45 -8.23 1.21 -15.54
CA THR A 45 -9.51 1.17 -14.81
C THR A 45 -10.62 1.96 -15.50
N GLY A 46 -10.30 2.78 -16.50
CA GLY A 46 -11.25 3.71 -17.12
C GLY A 46 -11.71 4.84 -16.21
N THR A 47 -11.10 5.01 -15.04
CA THR A 47 -11.45 6.07 -14.07
C THR A 47 -11.26 7.45 -14.69
N GLU A 48 -12.30 8.27 -14.64
CA GLU A 48 -12.27 9.65 -15.13
C GLU A 48 -12.00 10.64 -13.99
N VAL A 49 -11.14 11.61 -14.28
CA VAL A 49 -10.71 12.63 -13.31
C VAL A 49 -10.55 13.97 -14.00
N TRP A 50 -11.12 15.02 -13.40
CA TRP A 50 -10.97 16.40 -13.87
C TRP A 50 -10.20 17.22 -12.85
N THR A 51 -9.28 18.05 -13.32
CA THR A 51 -8.66 19.13 -12.54
C THR A 51 -9.12 20.45 -13.14
N VAL A 52 -9.90 21.21 -12.38
CA VAL A 52 -10.47 22.50 -12.83
C VAL A 52 -9.69 23.65 -12.21
N PRO A 53 -9.31 24.70 -12.98
CA PRO A 53 -8.62 25.87 -12.46
C PRO A 53 -9.34 26.54 -11.28
N GLY A 54 -8.57 27.17 -10.39
CA GLY A 54 -9.10 27.90 -9.23
C GLY A 54 -9.41 27.05 -8.00
N ARG A 55 -9.29 25.71 -8.08
CA ARG A 55 -9.47 24.80 -6.93
C ARG A 55 -8.17 24.40 -6.20
N GLY A 56 -7.02 24.91 -6.64
CA GLY A 56 -5.68 24.43 -6.25
C GLY A 56 -5.04 25.04 -4.98
N HIS A 57 -5.68 25.99 -4.29
CA HIS A 57 -5.01 26.75 -3.20
C HIS A 57 -5.06 26.10 -1.81
N ARG A 58 -5.53 24.86 -1.67
CA ARG A 58 -5.66 24.21 -0.35
C ARG A 58 -4.35 23.52 0.06
N PRO A 59 -3.84 23.71 1.29
CA PRO A 59 -2.76 22.90 1.83
C PRO A 59 -3.09 21.40 1.78
N LEU A 60 -2.11 20.56 1.45
CA LEU A 60 -2.29 19.10 1.37
C LEU A 60 -2.24 18.41 2.74
N GLY A 61 -1.54 19.02 3.70
CA GLY A 61 -1.38 18.46 5.04
C GLY A 61 -2.65 18.56 5.88
N LEU A 62 -2.74 17.71 6.90
CA LEU A 62 -3.74 17.86 7.94
C LEU A 62 -3.58 19.22 8.64
N VAL A 63 -4.69 19.92 8.85
CA VAL A 63 -4.74 20.95 9.89
C VAL A 63 -4.85 20.21 11.22
N ARG A 64 -3.74 20.14 11.96
CA ARG A 64 -3.67 19.48 13.26
C ARG A 64 -3.92 20.49 14.39
N PRO A 65 -4.42 20.04 15.56
CA PRO A 65 -4.38 20.83 16.80
C PRO A 65 -2.95 21.26 17.16
N ALA A 66 -2.80 22.10 18.18
CA ALA A 66 -1.46 22.44 18.66
C ALA A 66 -0.73 21.18 19.19
N PRO A 67 0.56 21.00 18.85
CA PRO A 67 1.33 19.83 19.26
C PRO A 67 1.35 19.70 20.78
N GLN A 68 1.23 18.48 21.28
CA GLN A 68 1.34 18.17 22.70
C GLN A 68 2.71 17.56 22.99
N PRO A 69 3.36 17.94 24.11
CA PRO A 69 4.64 17.38 24.48
C PRO A 69 4.51 15.88 24.74
N LEU A 70 5.51 15.11 24.29
CA LEU A 70 5.57 13.68 24.59
C LEU A 70 5.92 13.46 26.05
N ASP A 71 5.23 12.53 26.71
CA ASP A 71 5.62 12.04 28.04
C ASP A 71 6.87 11.14 27.90
N PRO A 72 8.03 11.53 28.44
CA PRO A 72 9.24 10.71 28.37
C PRO A 72 9.07 9.32 29.01
N ALA A 73 8.18 9.16 30.00
CA ALA A 73 7.90 7.88 30.62
C ALA A 73 7.17 6.90 29.68
N GLN A 74 6.56 7.40 28.60
CA GLN A 74 5.86 6.61 27.58
C GLN A 74 6.74 6.32 26.36
N HIS A 75 8.02 6.70 26.37
CA HIS A 75 8.94 6.43 25.27
C HIS A 75 8.91 4.94 24.90
N GLY A 76 8.69 4.64 23.61
CA GLY A 76 8.57 3.27 23.11
C GLY A 76 7.35 2.49 23.62
N ARG A 77 6.34 3.15 24.22
CA ARG A 77 5.14 2.53 24.84
C ARG A 77 3.80 3.16 24.42
N HIS A 78 3.79 4.12 23.50
CA HIS A 78 2.61 4.89 23.10
C HIS A 78 1.46 4.04 22.53
N CYS A 79 1.74 2.93 21.86
CA CYS A 79 0.72 1.99 21.38
C CYS A 79 1.24 0.54 21.38
N ALA A 80 0.34 -0.41 21.11
CA ALA A 80 0.65 -1.85 21.09
C ALA A 80 1.73 -2.24 20.08
N PHE A 81 2.03 -1.41 19.09
CA PHE A 81 3.06 -1.66 18.08
C PHE A 81 4.47 -1.24 18.51
N CYS A 82 4.59 -0.42 19.57
CA CYS A 82 5.86 0.12 20.00
C CYS A 82 6.81 -0.94 20.58
N GLU A 83 8.12 -0.66 20.49
CA GLU A 83 9.19 -1.61 20.75
C GLU A 83 9.29 -2.13 22.18
N HIS A 84 8.67 -1.47 23.16
CA HIS A 84 8.61 -1.94 24.54
C HIS A 84 7.27 -2.63 24.90
N ARG A 85 6.43 -2.91 23.89
CA ARG A 85 5.12 -3.57 24.01
C ARG A 85 5.00 -4.76 23.04
N LEU A 86 6.12 -5.44 22.77
CA LEU A 86 6.20 -6.54 21.78
C LEU A 86 5.20 -7.68 22.03
N LEU A 87 4.84 -7.92 23.30
CA LEU A 87 3.90 -8.97 23.74
C LEU A 87 2.42 -8.55 23.67
N GLU A 88 2.11 -7.40 23.07
CA GLU A 88 0.73 -6.95 22.85
C GLU A 88 0.24 -7.16 21.42
N THR A 89 1.13 -7.59 20.55
CA THR A 89 0.82 -8.06 19.19
C THR A 89 0.87 -9.58 19.15
N PRO A 90 0.15 -10.27 18.24
CA PRO A 90 0.29 -11.71 18.09
C PRO A 90 1.75 -12.16 17.88
N PRO A 91 2.10 -13.42 18.22
CA PRO A 91 3.45 -13.97 18.06
C PRO A 91 4.07 -13.64 16.69
N GLU A 92 5.30 -13.15 16.71
CA GLU A 92 6.00 -12.73 15.49
C GLU A 92 6.26 -13.92 14.57
N LYS A 93 5.87 -13.76 13.30
CA LYS A 93 6.27 -14.70 12.24
C LYS A 93 7.74 -14.52 11.90
N SER A 94 8.20 -13.28 11.83
CA SER A 94 9.57 -12.90 11.50
C SER A 94 9.85 -11.46 11.88
N ARG A 95 11.12 -11.11 12.02
CA ARG A 95 11.60 -9.73 12.15
C ARG A 95 12.85 -9.51 11.31
N ILE A 96 13.17 -8.28 11.00
CA ILE A 96 14.43 -7.90 10.36
C ILE A 96 15.26 -7.05 11.31
N VAL A 97 16.52 -7.44 11.50
CA VAL A 97 17.48 -6.81 12.41
C VAL A 97 18.69 -6.35 11.61
N SER A 98 19.32 -5.25 12.05
CA SER A 98 20.64 -4.88 11.54
C SER A 98 21.68 -5.86 12.10
N THR A 99 22.59 -6.33 11.26
CA THR A 99 23.72 -7.19 11.66
C THR A 99 25.05 -6.44 11.76
N ARG A 100 25.04 -5.10 11.64
CA ARG A 100 26.23 -4.25 11.75
C ARG A 100 26.25 -3.43 13.05
N ALA A 101 27.47 -3.23 13.55
CA ALA A 101 27.80 -2.18 14.53
C ALA A 101 28.01 -0.82 13.82
N ASP A 102 28.01 0.25 14.61
CA ASP A 102 27.64 1.64 14.28
C ASP A 102 28.46 2.42 13.21
N ASP A 103 29.33 1.79 12.40
CA ASP A 103 30.29 2.47 11.51
C ASP A 103 30.29 2.05 10.02
N GLY A 104 29.30 1.28 9.55
CA GLY A 104 29.14 0.94 8.12
C GLY A 104 27.69 0.73 7.66
N ALA A 105 27.44 0.81 6.34
CA ALA A 105 26.09 0.68 5.76
C ALA A 105 25.40 -0.62 6.22
N PRO A 106 24.22 -0.59 6.83
CA PRO A 106 23.63 -1.72 7.54
C PRO A 106 23.46 -2.96 6.63
N ALA A 107 23.86 -4.11 7.15
CA ALA A 107 23.48 -5.40 6.59
C ALA A 107 22.25 -5.89 7.36
N TRP A 108 21.31 -6.51 6.66
CA TRP A 108 20.02 -6.90 7.24
C TRP A 108 19.88 -8.42 7.30
N GLN A 109 19.38 -8.92 8.43
CA GLN A 109 19.06 -10.34 8.60
C GLN A 109 17.61 -10.51 9.03
N ILE A 110 16.91 -11.43 8.37
CA ILE A 110 15.57 -11.85 8.79
C ILE A 110 15.72 -12.99 9.79
N LEU A 111 15.21 -12.77 11.01
CA LEU A 111 15.04 -13.79 12.04
C LEU A 111 13.59 -14.28 11.98
N ARG A 112 13.36 -15.59 12.14
CA ARG A 112 12.03 -16.18 12.06
C ARG A 112 11.68 -16.88 13.36
N HIS A 113 10.37 -16.87 13.66
CA HIS A 113 9.77 -17.79 14.64
C HIS A 113 10.43 -17.75 16.02
N LEU A 114 10.82 -16.55 16.48
CA LEU A 114 11.41 -16.38 17.80
C LEU A 114 10.41 -16.75 18.88
N ALA A 115 10.88 -17.43 19.92
CA ALA A 115 10.10 -17.68 21.13
C ALA A 115 9.84 -16.37 21.89
N ALA A 116 8.86 -16.36 22.80
CA ALA A 116 8.47 -15.18 23.56
C ALA A 116 9.63 -14.61 24.39
N GLU A 117 10.44 -15.49 24.96
CA GLU A 117 11.61 -15.19 25.80
C GLU A 117 12.74 -14.53 25.02
N GLN A 118 12.81 -14.80 23.71
CA GLN A 118 13.88 -14.32 22.83
C GLN A 118 13.58 -12.94 22.23
N LEU A 119 12.35 -12.42 22.39
CA LEU A 119 11.95 -11.17 21.74
C LEU A 119 12.80 -9.97 22.18
N GLY A 120 13.37 -10.01 23.39
CA GLY A 120 14.25 -8.98 23.95
C GLY A 120 15.73 -9.13 23.61
N GLU A 121 16.16 -10.23 22.96
CA GLU A 121 17.58 -10.48 22.64
C GLU A 121 18.08 -9.61 21.47
N THR A 122 17.17 -9.09 20.65
CA THR A 122 17.49 -8.26 19.48
C THR A 122 16.54 -7.07 19.39
N THR A 123 17.02 -5.98 18.79
CA THR A 123 16.20 -4.82 18.45
C THR A 123 15.80 -4.90 16.96
N PRO A 124 14.53 -5.23 16.65
CA PRO A 124 14.08 -5.28 15.27
C PRO A 124 13.93 -3.88 14.68
N ALA A 125 14.36 -3.69 13.43
CA ALA A 125 13.98 -2.51 12.66
C ALA A 125 12.50 -2.61 12.23
N PHE A 126 12.09 -3.82 11.80
CA PHE A 126 10.70 -4.13 11.46
C PHE A 126 10.32 -5.54 11.93
N ARG A 127 9.05 -5.73 12.26
CA ARG A 127 8.48 -7.00 12.74
C ARG A 127 7.26 -7.37 11.92
N ARG A 128 7.11 -8.65 11.55
CA ARG A 128 5.93 -9.20 10.91
C ARG A 128 5.13 -10.00 11.92
N VAL A 129 3.90 -9.58 12.16
CA VAL A 129 2.95 -10.27 13.05
C VAL A 129 1.65 -10.58 12.30
N PRO A 130 0.90 -11.60 12.70
CA PRO A 130 -0.50 -11.77 12.30
C PRO A 130 -1.33 -10.53 12.65
N ASN A 131 -2.29 -10.17 11.79
CA ASN A 131 -3.29 -9.16 12.11
C ASN A 131 -4.33 -9.76 13.07
N LEU A 132 -4.65 -9.03 14.14
CA LEU A 132 -5.62 -9.48 15.15
C LEU A 132 -7.05 -9.53 14.57
N PHE A 133 -7.36 -8.62 13.64
CA PHE A 133 -8.65 -8.47 12.98
C PHE A 133 -8.48 -8.73 11.47
N GLU A 134 -8.42 -10.01 11.13
CA GLU A 134 -8.23 -10.49 9.77
C GLU A 134 -9.37 -10.04 8.84
N ILE A 135 -9.06 -9.69 7.58
CA ILE A 135 -10.10 -9.42 6.57
C ILE A 135 -10.74 -10.74 6.15
N LEU A 136 -9.91 -11.71 5.77
CA LEU A 136 -10.29 -13.11 5.60
C LEU A 136 -9.72 -13.89 6.77
N SER A 137 -10.58 -14.35 7.68
CA SER A 137 -10.15 -15.06 8.88
C SER A 137 -9.50 -16.39 8.55
N TYR A 138 -8.73 -16.93 9.50
CA TYR A 138 -8.26 -18.32 9.40
C TYR A 138 -9.42 -19.31 9.12
N ASP A 139 -10.58 -19.12 9.76
CA ASP A 139 -11.76 -19.98 9.53
C ASP A 139 -12.33 -19.85 8.12
N TYR A 140 -12.24 -18.68 7.49
CA TYR A 140 -12.62 -18.54 6.08
C TYR A 140 -11.83 -19.51 5.21
N TRP A 141 -10.52 -19.60 5.40
CA TRP A 141 -9.67 -20.52 4.64
C TRP A 141 -9.94 -21.98 5.00
N ARG A 142 -10.07 -22.29 6.29
CA ARG A 142 -10.34 -23.65 6.76
C ARG A 142 -11.66 -24.20 6.24
N LEU A 143 -12.74 -23.42 6.36
CA LEU A 143 -14.09 -23.86 6.03
C LEU A 143 -14.35 -23.89 4.52
N ASN A 144 -13.83 -22.93 3.77
CA ASN A 144 -14.14 -22.80 2.33
C ASN A 144 -13.09 -23.48 1.42
N HIS A 145 -11.85 -23.60 1.88
CA HIS A 145 -10.73 -24.14 1.09
C HIS A 145 -10.10 -25.40 1.70
N GLY A 146 -10.63 -25.90 2.83
CA GLY A 146 -10.05 -27.03 3.54
C GLY A 146 -8.63 -26.76 4.04
N TYR A 147 -8.27 -25.49 4.22
CA TYR A 147 -6.94 -25.10 4.62
C TYR A 147 -6.65 -25.55 6.05
N GLU A 148 -5.57 -26.31 6.18
CA GLU A 148 -5.00 -26.69 7.47
C GLU A 148 -3.60 -26.07 7.59
N PRO A 149 -3.16 -25.64 8.79
CA PRO A 149 -1.84 -25.07 8.97
C PRO A 149 -0.79 -26.10 8.55
N SER A 150 0.32 -25.65 7.96
CA SER A 150 1.40 -26.57 7.58
C SER A 150 1.95 -27.33 8.81
N PRO A 151 2.60 -28.49 8.63
CA PRO A 151 3.27 -29.18 9.73
C PRO A 151 4.24 -28.26 10.50
N ASP A 152 4.94 -27.37 9.78
CA ASP A 152 5.80 -26.36 10.39
C ASP A 152 5.01 -25.34 11.22
N ALA A 153 3.87 -24.85 10.72
CA ALA A 153 3.02 -23.93 11.48
C ALA A 153 2.49 -24.56 12.78
N ARG A 154 2.08 -25.83 12.73
CA ARG A 154 1.66 -26.58 13.92
C ARG A 154 2.80 -26.76 14.91
N ARG A 155 3.97 -27.23 14.45
CA ARG A 155 5.14 -27.39 15.31
C ARG A 155 5.52 -26.07 15.99
N ARG A 156 5.58 -24.97 15.25
CA ARG A 156 5.87 -23.64 15.82
C ARG A 156 4.88 -23.21 16.89
N ARG A 157 3.58 -23.44 16.66
CA ARG A 157 2.55 -23.16 17.67
C ARG A 157 2.82 -23.98 18.93
N ASP A 158 3.06 -25.29 18.76
CA ASP A 158 3.25 -26.20 19.88
C ASP A 158 4.52 -25.86 20.67
N GLU A 159 5.63 -25.54 19.99
CA GLU A 159 6.87 -25.05 20.59
C GLU A 159 6.67 -23.72 21.33
N TYR A 160 5.94 -22.77 20.74
CA TYR A 160 5.65 -21.48 21.37
C TYR A 160 4.77 -21.64 22.62
N LEU A 161 3.80 -22.55 22.58
CA LEU A 161 2.91 -22.83 23.72
C LEU A 161 3.53 -23.80 24.75
N ALA A 162 4.69 -24.39 24.47
CA ALA A 162 5.38 -25.27 25.41
C ALA A 162 5.98 -24.48 26.60
N THR A 163 6.26 -23.19 26.43
CA THR A 163 6.86 -22.35 27.48
C THR A 163 5.80 -21.55 28.26
N GLU A 164 6.14 -21.16 29.49
CA GLU A 164 5.27 -20.33 30.32
C GLU A 164 5.06 -18.93 29.70
N ALA A 165 6.14 -18.29 29.24
CA ALA A 165 6.03 -16.96 28.66
C ALA A 165 5.23 -16.97 27.36
N GLY A 166 5.39 -17.99 26.51
CA GLY A 166 4.63 -18.13 25.29
C GLY A 166 3.12 -18.36 25.54
N ARG A 167 2.75 -19.21 26.51
CA ARG A 167 1.34 -19.36 26.93
C ARG A 167 0.77 -18.07 27.49
N ALA A 168 1.50 -17.38 28.36
CA ALA A 168 1.07 -16.12 28.95
C ALA A 168 0.83 -15.05 27.88
N HIS A 169 1.74 -14.96 26.90
CA HIS A 169 1.62 -14.06 25.77
C HIS A 169 0.38 -14.34 24.92
N VAL A 170 0.21 -15.58 24.44
CA VAL A 170 -0.97 -15.95 23.63
C VAL A 170 -2.26 -15.69 24.39
N ARG A 171 -2.30 -15.99 25.70
CA ARG A 171 -3.46 -15.70 26.56
C ARG A 171 -3.79 -14.21 26.61
N ALA A 172 -2.78 -13.36 26.81
CA ALA A 172 -2.97 -11.92 26.85
C ALA A 172 -3.55 -11.38 25.53
N VAL A 173 -3.01 -11.85 24.39
CA VAL A 173 -3.46 -11.42 23.05
C VAL A 173 -4.88 -11.93 22.75
N VAL A 174 -5.20 -13.18 23.07
CA VAL A 174 -6.57 -13.73 22.92
C VAL A 174 -7.55 -12.94 23.78
N ALA A 175 -7.22 -12.70 25.05
CA ALA A 175 -8.09 -11.92 25.95
C ALA A 175 -8.29 -10.48 25.44
N ALA A 176 -7.23 -9.85 24.91
CA ALA A 176 -7.33 -8.52 24.29
C ALA A 176 -8.28 -8.53 23.07
N LYS A 177 -8.17 -9.53 22.19
CA LYS A 177 -9.06 -9.71 21.04
C LYS A 177 -10.52 -9.87 21.46
N LEU A 178 -10.78 -10.76 22.43
CA LEU A 178 -12.13 -11.03 22.93
C LEU A 178 -12.79 -9.78 23.52
N ARG A 179 -12.04 -8.99 24.32
CA ARG A 179 -12.52 -7.71 24.86
C ARG A 179 -12.82 -6.71 23.74
N ALA A 180 -11.95 -6.59 22.74
CA ALA A 180 -12.17 -5.72 21.60
C ALA A 180 -13.38 -6.15 20.75
N SER A 181 -13.73 -7.44 20.76
CA SER A 181 -14.96 -7.98 20.16
C SER A 181 -16.21 -7.87 21.05
N GLY A 182 -16.12 -7.20 22.21
CA GLY A 182 -17.26 -6.88 23.07
C GLY A 182 -17.50 -7.84 24.24
N ARG A 183 -16.65 -8.84 24.48
CA ARG A 183 -16.76 -9.72 25.67
C ARG A 183 -16.30 -9.00 26.94
N SER A 184 -16.87 -9.38 28.07
CA SER A 184 -16.48 -8.81 29.37
C SER A 184 -15.05 -9.23 29.76
N ALA A 185 -14.43 -8.50 30.70
CA ALA A 185 -13.11 -8.87 31.19
C ALA A 185 -13.11 -10.24 31.90
N GLU A 186 -14.18 -10.56 32.61
CA GLU A 186 -14.38 -11.83 33.31
C GLU A 186 -14.53 -12.99 32.31
N GLU A 187 -15.34 -12.80 31.27
CA GLU A 187 -15.52 -13.77 30.19
C GLU A 187 -14.23 -14.04 29.42
N ALA A 188 -13.45 -12.99 29.13
CA ALA A 188 -12.17 -13.12 28.46
C ALA A 188 -11.15 -13.87 29.35
N ALA A 189 -11.14 -13.59 30.66
CA ALA A 189 -10.27 -14.26 31.62
C ALA A 189 -10.65 -15.73 31.86
N ALA A 190 -11.93 -16.07 31.78
CA ALA A 190 -12.45 -17.43 31.96
C ALA A 190 -12.21 -18.37 30.75
N THR A 191 -11.56 -17.89 29.68
CA THR A 191 -11.26 -18.71 28.49
C THR A 191 -10.43 -19.94 28.88
N SER A 192 -10.98 -21.13 28.60
CA SER A 192 -10.31 -22.40 28.88
C SER A 192 -9.03 -22.56 28.05
N GLU A 193 -8.15 -23.45 28.48
CA GLU A 193 -6.91 -23.72 27.73
C GLU A 193 -7.19 -24.30 26.34
N ALA A 194 -8.20 -25.15 26.19
CA ALA A 194 -8.61 -25.70 24.90
C ALA A 194 -9.13 -24.61 23.94
N GLU A 195 -9.97 -23.69 24.43
CA GLU A 195 -10.46 -22.55 23.63
C GLU A 195 -9.33 -21.60 23.24
N LEU A 196 -8.37 -21.38 24.14
CA LEU A 196 -7.19 -20.57 23.87
C LEU A 196 -6.30 -21.18 22.78
N ILE A 197 -6.06 -22.48 22.84
CA ILE A 197 -5.30 -23.21 21.80
C ILE A 197 -6.02 -23.10 20.46
N ALA A 198 -7.35 -23.31 20.44
CA ALA A 198 -8.15 -23.18 19.22
C ALA A 198 -8.08 -21.76 18.64
N ALA A 199 -8.26 -20.73 19.47
CA ALA A 199 -8.18 -19.33 19.06
C ALA A 199 -6.77 -18.94 18.57
N SER A 200 -5.72 -19.56 19.12
CA SER A 200 -4.33 -19.31 18.72
C SER A 200 -3.99 -19.81 17.32
N ALA A 201 -4.78 -20.72 16.73
CA ALA A 201 -4.51 -21.26 15.40
C ALA A 201 -4.37 -20.15 14.34
N ALA A 202 -5.20 -19.10 14.44
CA ALA A 202 -5.11 -17.94 13.56
C ALA A 202 -3.78 -17.18 13.67
N PHE A 203 -3.11 -17.20 14.83
CA PHE A 203 -1.81 -16.54 14.97
C PHE A 203 -0.67 -17.27 14.25
N PHE A 204 -0.79 -18.58 14.05
CA PHE A 204 0.26 -19.38 13.42
C PHE A 204 -0.08 -19.79 11.98
N GLY A 205 -1.38 -19.79 11.63
CA GLY A 205 -1.89 -20.16 10.31
C GLY A 205 -2.63 -19.05 9.55
N GLY A 206 -2.87 -17.89 10.17
CA GLY A 206 -3.59 -16.78 9.54
C GLY A 206 -2.83 -16.16 8.37
N THR A 207 -3.57 -15.49 7.48
CA THR A 207 -3.08 -15.02 6.17
C THR A 207 -3.24 -13.52 5.95
N HIS A 208 -3.65 -12.79 7.00
CA HIS A 208 -3.55 -11.34 7.08
C HIS A 208 -2.43 -10.98 8.04
N ASP A 209 -1.36 -10.37 7.53
CA ASP A 209 -0.18 -9.97 8.30
C ASP A 209 0.00 -8.45 8.33
N VAL A 210 0.72 -7.99 9.36
CA VAL A 210 1.14 -6.61 9.54
C VAL A 210 2.66 -6.57 9.67
N VAL A 211 3.32 -5.69 8.91
CA VAL A 211 4.76 -5.39 9.05
C VAL A 211 4.90 -4.02 9.73
N ILE A 212 5.44 -4.02 10.94
CA ILE A 212 5.43 -2.91 11.89
C ILE A 212 6.86 -2.35 12.02
N ALA A 213 7.00 -1.03 11.89
CA ALA A 213 8.27 -0.35 12.14
C ALA A 213 8.59 -0.29 13.64
N ARG A 214 9.88 -0.20 14.02
CA ARG A 214 10.28 -0.04 15.43
C ARG A 214 9.73 1.25 16.06
N ARG A 215 9.95 2.38 15.37
CA ARG A 215 9.74 3.73 15.89
C ARG A 215 8.29 4.17 15.71
N HIS A 216 7.72 4.78 16.75
CA HIS A 216 6.45 5.49 16.69
C HIS A 216 6.67 6.96 16.28
N PHE A 217 7.63 7.61 16.92
CA PHE A 217 8.08 8.96 16.62
C PHE A 217 9.53 8.92 16.10
N VAL A 218 9.96 9.95 15.39
CA VAL A 218 11.36 10.07 14.97
C VAL A 218 12.29 10.19 16.18
N ASP A 219 13.56 9.85 16.00
CA ASP A 219 14.54 9.95 17.08
C ASP A 219 14.68 11.42 17.53
N GLY A 220 14.61 11.66 18.85
CA GLY A 220 14.65 13.01 19.42
C GLY A 220 13.34 13.81 19.30
N ALA A 221 12.22 13.16 18.97
CA ALA A 221 10.90 13.81 19.01
C ALA A 221 10.58 14.38 20.40
N VAL A 222 10.04 15.60 20.42
CA VAL A 222 9.61 16.33 21.62
C VAL A 222 8.10 16.46 21.70
N ASP A 223 7.39 16.32 20.58
CA ASP A 223 5.93 16.41 20.50
C ASP A 223 5.29 15.34 19.60
N ASP A 224 3.97 15.23 19.71
CA ASP A 224 3.13 14.24 19.02
C ASP A 224 2.90 14.48 17.52
N HIS A 225 3.47 15.55 16.94
CA HIS A 225 3.47 15.77 15.51
C HIS A 225 4.61 15.04 14.80
N GLN A 226 5.68 14.72 15.51
CA GLN A 226 6.92 14.18 14.95
C GLN A 226 6.89 12.66 14.74
N LEU A 227 5.82 12.16 14.12
CA LEU A 227 5.61 10.75 13.82
C LEU A 227 6.70 10.18 12.90
N ALA A 228 7.13 8.95 13.16
CA ALA A 228 7.96 8.19 12.24
C ALA A 228 7.09 7.64 11.11
N SER A 229 7.34 8.08 9.88
CA SER A 229 6.64 7.67 8.66
C SER A 229 7.61 7.01 7.67
N SER A 230 7.10 6.42 6.59
CA SER A 230 7.96 5.88 5.52
C SER A 230 8.97 6.90 4.98
N GLY A 231 8.61 8.19 4.95
CA GLY A 231 9.46 9.26 4.46
C GLY A 231 10.49 9.78 5.46
N THR A 232 10.39 9.40 6.74
CA THR A 232 11.37 9.76 7.79
C THR A 232 12.35 8.63 8.10
N LEU A 233 12.15 7.45 7.51
CA LEU A 233 13.14 6.37 7.54
C LEU A 233 14.40 6.82 6.78
N THR A 234 15.54 6.20 7.05
CA THR A 234 16.68 6.25 6.13
C THR A 234 16.40 5.38 4.90
N PRO A 235 17.10 5.60 3.76
CA PRO A 235 16.98 4.72 2.60
C PRO A 235 17.21 3.24 2.91
N ASP A 236 18.18 2.93 3.78
CA ASP A 236 18.49 1.56 4.16
C ASP A 236 17.41 0.92 5.05
N GLU A 237 16.82 1.69 5.98
CA GLU A 237 15.67 1.21 6.77
C GLU A 237 14.45 0.99 5.86
N HIS A 238 14.20 1.88 4.91
CA HIS A 238 13.11 1.69 3.96
C HIS A 238 13.34 0.45 3.08
N HIS A 239 14.59 0.18 2.69
CA HIS A 239 14.95 -1.05 1.99
C HIS A 239 14.67 -2.29 2.84
N ALA A 240 15.03 -2.28 4.13
CA ALA A 240 14.71 -3.36 5.06
C ALA A 240 13.19 -3.58 5.21
N PHE A 241 12.41 -2.49 5.22
CA PHE A 241 10.95 -2.54 5.30
C PHE A 241 10.35 -3.25 4.07
N LEU A 242 10.83 -2.91 2.87
CA LEU A 242 10.44 -3.56 1.63
C LEU A 242 10.91 -5.01 1.53
N ALA A 243 12.14 -5.31 1.97
CA ALA A 243 12.69 -6.66 1.97
C ALA A 243 11.87 -7.60 2.84
N LEU A 244 11.54 -7.20 4.07
CA LEU A 244 10.68 -7.99 4.95
C LEU A 244 9.26 -8.14 4.39
N THR A 245 8.75 -7.12 3.71
CA THR A 245 7.41 -7.16 3.07
C THR A 245 7.38 -8.11 1.87
N ALA A 246 8.40 -8.07 1.00
CA ALA A 246 8.51 -9.00 -0.13
C ALA A 246 8.70 -10.44 0.37
N ASP A 247 9.51 -10.65 1.41
CA ASP A 247 9.66 -11.95 2.05
C ASP A 247 8.33 -12.49 2.61
N ALA A 248 7.57 -11.63 3.30
CA ALA A 248 6.26 -11.96 3.83
C ALA A 248 5.27 -12.35 2.73
N MET A 249 5.30 -11.63 1.60
CA MET A 249 4.47 -11.91 0.44
C MET A 249 4.77 -13.29 -0.14
N ARG A 250 6.06 -13.66 -0.28
CA ARG A 250 6.48 -14.99 -0.72
C ARG A 250 5.97 -16.09 0.21
N ASP A 251 6.12 -15.88 1.51
CA ASP A 251 5.71 -16.85 2.52
C ASP A 251 4.20 -17.13 2.45
N LEU A 252 3.36 -16.09 2.36
CA LEU A 252 1.91 -16.23 2.22
C LEU A 252 1.50 -17.07 0.99
N TYR A 253 2.14 -16.86 -0.15
CA TYR A 253 1.89 -17.69 -1.34
C TYR A 253 2.37 -19.14 -1.18
N ALA A 254 3.49 -19.34 -0.48
CA ALA A 254 4.06 -20.68 -0.29
C ALA A 254 3.23 -21.53 0.69
N THR A 255 2.63 -20.91 1.71
CA THR A 255 1.95 -21.65 2.78
C THR A 255 0.48 -21.92 2.51
N THR A 256 -0.16 -21.20 1.60
CA THR A 256 -1.61 -21.26 1.41
C THR A 256 -1.96 -21.45 -0.07
N PRO A 257 -2.08 -22.70 -0.56
CA PRO A 257 -2.22 -23.01 -1.99
C PRO A 257 -3.44 -22.38 -2.70
N ALA A 258 -4.52 -22.12 -1.97
CA ALA A 258 -5.73 -21.49 -2.51
C ALA A 258 -5.58 -19.98 -2.76
N VAL A 259 -4.51 -19.34 -2.26
CA VAL A 259 -4.26 -17.92 -2.47
C VAL A 259 -3.97 -17.63 -3.93
N ARG A 260 -4.71 -16.68 -4.49
CA ARG A 260 -4.55 -16.19 -5.86
C ARG A 260 -3.81 -14.86 -5.91
N TYR A 261 -3.95 -14.04 -4.87
CA TYR A 261 -3.25 -12.76 -4.77
C TYR A 261 -2.97 -12.38 -3.32
N VAL A 262 -1.86 -11.67 -3.09
CA VAL A 262 -1.56 -11.04 -1.80
C VAL A 262 -1.58 -9.53 -2.03
N SER A 263 -2.55 -8.86 -1.42
CA SER A 263 -2.66 -7.41 -1.46
C SER A 263 -1.72 -6.80 -0.42
N VAL A 264 -0.77 -5.98 -0.86
CA VAL A 264 0.17 -5.27 0.00
C VAL A 264 -0.15 -3.78 -0.04
N PHE A 265 -0.36 -3.17 1.13
CA PHE A 265 -0.69 -1.76 1.23
C PHE A 265 -0.26 -1.13 2.56
N GLN A 266 -0.18 0.20 2.58
CA GLN A 266 -0.01 1.02 3.78
C GLN A 266 -1.09 2.09 3.81
N ASN A 267 -1.76 2.24 4.95
CA ASN A 267 -2.65 3.38 5.21
C ASN A 267 -1.92 4.31 6.18
N TRP A 268 -1.69 5.55 5.77
CA TRP A 268 -1.00 6.55 6.58
C TRP A 268 -1.96 7.67 6.97
N LEU A 269 -2.15 7.87 8.28
CA LEU A 269 -3.10 8.78 8.92
C LEU A 269 -4.58 8.44 8.70
N LYS A 270 -5.43 8.94 9.61
CA LYS A 270 -6.87 8.65 9.68
C LYS A 270 -7.64 8.86 8.36
N PRO A 271 -7.43 9.95 7.58
CA PRO A 271 -8.16 10.14 6.30
C PRO A 271 -7.85 9.08 5.24
N ALA A 272 -6.70 8.41 5.34
CA ALA A 272 -6.34 7.29 4.48
C ALA A 272 -6.79 5.92 5.02
N GLY A 273 -7.47 5.89 6.17
CA GLY A 273 -7.96 4.67 6.80
C GLY A 273 -6.98 3.99 7.75
N ALA A 274 -5.97 4.71 8.26
CA ALA A 274 -5.11 4.18 9.32
C ALA A 274 -5.89 4.10 10.65
N SER A 275 -5.77 2.98 11.34
CA SER A 275 -6.30 2.78 12.71
C SER A 275 -5.26 3.10 13.79
N PHE A 276 -3.98 3.06 13.45
CA PHE A 276 -2.85 3.43 14.31
C PHE A 276 -1.98 4.46 13.60
N ASP A 277 -1.51 5.45 14.35
CA ASP A 277 -0.52 6.45 13.88
C ASP A 277 0.93 5.90 13.91
N HIS A 278 1.09 4.60 14.17
CA HIS A 278 2.37 3.89 14.14
C HIS A 278 2.58 3.28 12.75
N LEU A 279 3.75 3.52 12.14
CA LEU A 279 4.06 3.05 10.77
C LEU A 279 3.94 1.53 10.62
N HIS A 280 3.07 1.08 9.72
CA HIS A 280 2.90 -0.32 9.38
C HIS A 280 2.41 -0.54 7.95
N LYS A 281 2.76 -1.69 7.36
CA LYS A 281 2.17 -2.23 6.13
C LYS A 281 1.27 -3.42 6.47
N GLN A 282 0.27 -3.66 5.65
CA GLN A 282 -0.60 -4.83 5.73
C GLN A 282 -0.42 -5.69 4.48
N LEU A 283 -0.47 -7.01 4.68
CA LEU A 283 -0.47 -8.02 3.63
C LEU A 283 -1.71 -8.90 3.83
N VAL A 284 -2.60 -8.93 2.84
CA VAL A 284 -3.84 -9.71 2.90
C VAL A 284 -3.82 -10.71 1.77
N ALA A 285 -3.73 -12.00 2.10
CA ALA A 285 -3.93 -13.05 1.12
C ALA A 285 -5.42 -13.16 0.77
N ILE A 286 -5.72 -13.30 -0.52
CA ILE A 286 -7.07 -13.43 -1.07
C ILE A 286 -7.09 -14.55 -2.13
N ASP A 287 -8.22 -15.22 -2.25
CA ASP A 287 -8.50 -16.26 -3.25
C ASP A 287 -9.02 -15.69 -4.58
N GLU A 288 -9.03 -14.37 -4.70
CA GLU A 288 -9.31 -13.63 -5.93
C GLU A 288 -8.09 -12.85 -6.41
N VAL A 289 -8.13 -12.33 -7.65
CA VAL A 289 -7.07 -11.46 -8.19
C VAL A 289 -7.38 -9.96 -7.97
N GLY A 290 -8.65 -9.62 -7.76
CA GLY A 290 -9.14 -8.25 -7.59
C GLY A 290 -9.40 -7.54 -8.93
N ALA A 291 -10.43 -6.69 -8.97
CA ALA A 291 -10.92 -6.06 -10.20
C ALA A 291 -9.87 -5.22 -10.95
N GLN A 292 -9.02 -4.48 -10.24
CA GLN A 292 -7.98 -3.65 -10.87
C GLN A 292 -6.89 -4.50 -11.55
N ASN A 293 -6.46 -5.59 -10.91
CA ASN A 293 -5.50 -6.49 -11.54
C ASN A 293 -6.14 -7.28 -12.69
N ALA A 294 -7.40 -7.70 -12.55
CA ALA A 294 -8.14 -8.34 -13.64
C ALA A 294 -8.21 -7.42 -14.87
N ALA A 295 -8.64 -6.17 -14.70
CA ALA A 295 -8.70 -5.19 -15.80
C ALA A 295 -7.32 -4.93 -16.43
N ALA A 296 -6.27 -4.83 -15.61
CA ALA A 296 -4.91 -4.67 -16.12
C ALA A 296 -4.41 -5.91 -16.89
N LEU A 297 -4.79 -7.11 -16.46
CA LEU A 297 -4.49 -8.35 -17.16
C LEU A 297 -5.26 -8.47 -18.48
N ASP A 298 -6.51 -8.02 -18.53
CA ASP A 298 -7.29 -7.98 -19.77
C ASP A 298 -6.60 -7.07 -20.80
N ARG A 299 -6.18 -5.88 -20.37
CA ARG A 299 -5.40 -4.95 -21.22
C ARG A 299 -4.07 -5.54 -21.68
N LEU A 300 -3.39 -6.31 -20.84
CA LEU A 300 -2.16 -7.02 -21.21
C LEU A 300 -2.38 -8.12 -22.25
N ARG A 301 -3.57 -8.73 -22.32
CA ARG A 301 -3.87 -9.71 -23.38
C ARG A 301 -4.04 -9.04 -24.73
N GLU A 302 -4.50 -7.78 -24.73
CA GLU A 302 -4.67 -6.97 -25.94
C GLU A 302 -3.35 -6.34 -26.38
N ASP A 303 -2.55 -5.85 -25.43
CA ASP A 303 -1.25 -5.24 -25.66
C ASP A 303 -0.26 -5.66 -24.55
N PRO A 304 0.68 -6.59 -24.83
CA PRO A 304 1.69 -7.02 -23.86
C PRO A 304 2.58 -5.88 -23.33
N GLN A 305 2.70 -4.78 -24.08
CA GLN A 305 3.50 -3.61 -23.75
C GLN A 305 2.66 -2.44 -23.20
N VAL A 306 1.40 -2.69 -22.80
CA VAL A 306 0.45 -1.64 -22.40
C VAL A 306 0.93 -0.75 -21.26
N PHE A 307 1.79 -1.22 -20.34
CA PHE A 307 2.33 -0.37 -19.28
C PHE A 307 3.40 0.59 -19.79
N ASN A 308 4.14 0.23 -20.85
CA ASN A 308 4.96 1.20 -21.56
C ASN A 308 4.04 2.18 -22.30
N HIS A 309 3.23 1.67 -23.24
CA HIS A 309 2.47 2.51 -24.16
C HIS A 309 1.45 3.44 -23.48
N ALA A 310 0.76 2.96 -22.45
CA ALA A 310 -0.36 3.69 -21.85
C ALA A 310 -0.02 4.37 -20.51
N ALA A 311 1.11 4.03 -19.88
CA ALA A 311 1.54 4.65 -18.62
C ALA A 311 2.87 5.40 -18.78
N LEU A 312 4.00 4.70 -18.91
CA LEU A 312 5.32 5.35 -18.92
C LEU A 312 5.52 6.27 -20.12
N ASP A 313 5.18 5.82 -21.33
CA ASP A 313 5.42 6.58 -22.56
C ASP A 313 4.56 7.85 -22.60
N VAL A 314 3.33 7.76 -22.08
CA VAL A 314 2.46 8.92 -21.85
C VAL A 314 3.09 9.87 -20.82
N ALA A 315 3.60 9.34 -19.71
CA ALA A 315 4.29 10.16 -18.72
C ALA A 315 5.52 10.86 -19.32
N VAL A 316 6.29 10.20 -20.18
CA VAL A 316 7.42 10.81 -20.89
C VAL A 316 6.93 11.89 -21.87
N ALA A 317 5.91 11.60 -22.69
CA ALA A 317 5.38 12.52 -23.68
C ALA A 317 4.79 13.80 -23.07
N HIS A 318 4.22 13.70 -21.87
CA HIS A 318 3.65 14.82 -21.12
C HIS A 318 4.59 15.42 -20.06
N ASP A 319 5.89 15.05 -20.08
CA ASP A 319 6.91 15.55 -19.15
C ASP A 319 6.59 15.26 -17.66
N LEU A 320 5.92 14.16 -17.35
CA LEU A 320 5.48 13.80 -15.99
C LEU A 320 6.51 13.00 -15.18
N VAL A 321 7.64 12.63 -15.77
CA VAL A 321 8.71 11.89 -15.08
C VAL A 321 9.36 12.77 -14.00
N ILE A 322 9.47 12.23 -12.80
CA ILE A 322 9.96 12.93 -11.61
C ILE A 322 11.39 12.47 -11.28
N ALA A 323 11.58 11.16 -11.18
CA ALA A 323 12.88 10.58 -10.81
C ALA A 323 13.08 9.21 -11.45
N ALA A 324 14.33 8.78 -11.57
CA ALA A 324 14.67 7.44 -12.05
C ALA A 324 16.03 7.01 -11.49
N ASN A 325 16.24 5.70 -11.42
CA ASN A 325 17.55 5.10 -11.15
C ASN A 325 17.78 3.92 -12.10
N GLU A 326 18.59 2.93 -11.72
CA GLU A 326 18.95 1.81 -12.59
C GLU A 326 17.78 0.87 -12.90
N HIS A 327 16.94 0.58 -11.90
CA HIS A 327 15.86 -0.42 -12.00
C HIS A 327 14.46 0.09 -11.69
N ALA A 328 14.27 1.41 -11.54
CA ALA A 328 12.96 2.00 -11.28
C ALA A 328 12.80 3.39 -11.91
N VAL A 329 11.54 3.76 -12.14
CA VAL A 329 11.12 5.08 -12.60
C VAL A 329 9.95 5.57 -11.76
N MET A 330 9.93 6.87 -11.47
CA MET A 330 8.90 7.56 -10.71
C MET A 330 8.34 8.72 -11.52
N PHE A 331 7.01 8.80 -11.61
CA PHE A 331 6.31 9.84 -12.35
C PHE A 331 5.00 10.25 -11.66
N ALA A 332 4.47 11.41 -12.03
CA ALA A 332 3.15 11.82 -11.57
C ALA A 332 2.06 11.02 -12.31
N GLY A 333 1.27 10.26 -11.54
CA GLY A 333 0.21 9.45 -12.09
C GLY A 333 -0.98 10.26 -12.58
N PHE A 334 -1.76 9.68 -13.49
CA PHE A 334 -2.94 10.30 -14.08
C PHE A 334 -4.13 9.34 -14.10
N GLY A 335 -5.35 9.91 -14.11
CA GLY A 335 -6.59 9.13 -14.07
C GLY A 335 -6.88 8.49 -12.70
N HIS A 336 -6.14 8.87 -11.65
CA HIS A 336 -6.40 8.39 -10.29
C HIS A 336 -7.40 9.30 -9.57
N ARG A 337 -8.31 8.68 -8.84
CA ARG A 337 -9.28 9.39 -7.98
C ARG A 337 -8.63 10.41 -7.03
N TYR A 338 -7.39 10.16 -6.64
CA TYR A 338 -6.59 11.05 -5.80
C TYR A 338 -5.29 11.43 -6.51
N PRO A 339 -4.70 12.60 -6.23
CA PRO A 339 -3.34 12.91 -6.68
C PRO A 339 -2.39 11.77 -6.31
N THR A 340 -1.60 11.29 -7.26
CA THR A 340 -0.84 10.05 -7.11
C THR A 340 0.57 10.19 -7.66
N VAL A 341 1.56 9.70 -6.91
CA VAL A 341 2.91 9.44 -7.41
C VAL A 341 3.02 7.94 -7.70
N GLU A 342 3.48 7.60 -8.90
CA GLU A 342 3.64 6.22 -9.36
C GLU A 342 5.12 5.84 -9.38
N VAL A 343 5.48 4.69 -8.83
CA VAL A 343 6.84 4.11 -8.89
C VAL A 343 6.79 2.75 -9.55
N TYR A 344 7.46 2.58 -10.68
CA TYR A 344 7.47 1.37 -11.48
C TYR A 344 8.86 0.74 -11.47
N SER A 345 8.90 -0.58 -11.32
CA SER A 345 10.09 -1.38 -11.60
C SER A 345 10.32 -1.45 -13.11
N THR A 346 11.57 -1.24 -13.55
CA THR A 346 12.03 -1.48 -14.94
C THR A 346 12.63 -2.88 -15.11
N SER A 347 12.64 -3.70 -14.06
CA SER A 347 13.05 -5.11 -14.11
C SER A 347 12.14 -5.97 -15.01
N PRO A 348 12.70 -7.01 -15.68
CA PRO A 348 11.88 -8.07 -16.30
C PRO A 348 11.12 -8.92 -15.27
N VAL A 349 11.51 -8.86 -14.00
CA VAL A 349 10.88 -9.62 -12.92
C VAL A 349 9.80 -8.78 -12.25
N GLY A 350 8.54 -9.13 -12.52
CA GLY A 350 7.36 -8.44 -11.97
C GLY A 350 6.92 -8.85 -10.56
N GLN A 351 7.57 -9.85 -9.95
CA GLN A 351 7.27 -10.29 -8.58
C GLN A 351 8.31 -9.76 -7.60
N PRO A 352 7.93 -8.95 -6.58
CA PRO A 352 8.88 -8.33 -5.64
C PRO A 352 9.84 -9.33 -4.98
N TRP A 353 9.35 -10.50 -4.58
CA TRP A 353 10.13 -11.52 -3.88
C TRP A 353 11.06 -12.34 -4.79
N ARG A 354 11.03 -12.11 -6.10
CA ARG A 354 11.92 -12.73 -7.08
C ARG A 354 12.94 -11.74 -7.65
N GLN A 355 12.78 -10.44 -7.37
CA GLN A 355 13.75 -9.43 -7.78
C GLN A 355 15.06 -9.63 -7.05
N SER A 356 16.15 -9.28 -7.71
CA SER A 356 17.48 -9.21 -7.10
C SER A 356 17.54 -8.13 -6.01
N ALA A 357 18.56 -8.20 -5.17
CA ALA A 357 18.77 -7.18 -4.13
C ALA A 357 18.90 -5.76 -4.72
N ALA A 358 19.56 -5.62 -5.88
CA ALA A 358 19.73 -4.34 -6.57
C ALA A 358 18.41 -3.78 -7.12
N GLU A 359 17.57 -4.64 -7.72
CA GLU A 359 16.25 -4.24 -8.23
C GLU A 359 15.31 -3.81 -7.11
N LEU A 360 15.27 -4.58 -6.01
CA LEU A 360 14.48 -4.24 -4.83
C LEU A 360 14.97 -2.94 -4.18
N ARG A 361 16.30 -2.75 -4.08
CA ARG A 361 16.93 -1.53 -3.58
C ARG A 361 16.54 -0.32 -4.42
N ALA A 362 16.68 -0.42 -5.74
CA ALA A 362 16.33 0.66 -6.66
C ALA A 362 14.86 1.09 -6.54
N LEU A 363 13.91 0.14 -6.45
CA LEU A 363 12.51 0.52 -6.25
C LEU A 363 12.28 1.13 -4.85
N SER A 364 12.93 0.59 -3.82
CA SER A 364 12.88 1.15 -2.47
C SER A 364 13.36 2.60 -2.41
N ASP A 365 14.47 2.91 -3.07
CA ASP A 365 15.07 4.26 -3.03
C ASP A 365 14.14 5.31 -3.66
N LEU A 366 13.46 4.98 -4.77
CA LEU A 366 12.49 5.90 -5.36
C LEU A 366 11.21 6.00 -4.54
N LEU A 367 10.72 4.89 -3.96
CA LEU A 367 9.53 4.90 -3.12
C LEU A 367 9.77 5.67 -1.81
N HIS A 368 10.95 5.51 -1.21
CA HIS A 368 11.40 6.32 -0.06
C HIS A 368 11.42 7.80 -0.42
N ALA A 369 12.04 8.16 -1.55
CA ALA A 369 12.08 9.53 -2.04
C ALA A 369 10.67 10.10 -2.27
N ALA A 370 9.73 9.29 -2.79
CA ALA A 370 8.33 9.69 -2.97
C ALA A 370 7.65 10.00 -1.62
N HIS A 371 7.85 9.16 -0.61
CA HIS A 371 7.31 9.38 0.74
C HIS A 371 7.95 10.58 1.43
N ALA A 372 9.27 10.72 1.35
CA ALA A 372 10.00 11.85 1.90
C ALA A 372 9.57 13.19 1.26
N ALA A 373 9.30 13.18 -0.05
CA ALA A 373 8.78 14.33 -0.77
C ALA A 373 7.30 14.63 -0.47
N THR A 374 6.52 13.59 -0.17
CA THR A 374 5.11 13.71 0.26
C THR A 374 5.02 14.34 1.66
N GLY A 375 5.86 13.88 2.59
CA GLY A 375 5.94 14.35 3.97
C GLY A 375 4.98 13.62 4.91
N PRO A 376 5.30 13.56 6.22
CA PRO A 376 4.54 12.77 7.20
C PRO A 376 3.14 13.32 7.48
N ASP A 377 2.85 14.58 7.16
CA ASP A 377 1.54 15.20 7.44
C ASP A 377 0.51 15.04 6.33
N VAL A 378 0.88 14.42 5.20
CA VAL A 378 -0.04 14.16 4.09
C VAL A 378 -0.61 12.76 4.25
N PRO A 379 -1.93 12.60 4.51
CA PRO A 379 -2.55 11.29 4.54
C PRO A 379 -2.38 10.59 3.20
N SER A 380 -1.97 9.33 3.21
CA SER A 380 -1.68 8.62 1.96
C SER A 380 -1.94 7.12 2.03
N ASN A 381 -2.29 6.54 0.88
CA ASN A 381 -2.26 5.10 0.67
C ASN A 381 -1.05 4.74 -0.20
N GLU A 382 -0.26 3.75 0.23
CA GLU A 382 0.70 3.06 -0.63
C GLU A 382 0.08 1.74 -1.07
N GLU A 383 -0.02 1.48 -2.37
CA GLU A 383 -0.71 0.30 -2.91
C GLU A 383 0.21 -0.43 -3.91
N TRP A 384 0.50 -1.70 -3.67
CA TRP A 384 1.35 -2.50 -4.56
C TRP A 384 0.49 -3.27 -5.57
N HIS A 385 0.87 -3.15 -6.84
CA HIS A 385 0.33 -3.99 -7.91
C HIS A 385 1.46 -4.86 -8.45
N THR A 386 1.29 -6.16 -8.33
CA THR A 386 2.29 -7.17 -8.70
C THR A 386 1.67 -8.19 -9.63
N ARG A 387 2.50 -8.90 -10.39
CA ARG A 387 2.06 -10.04 -11.19
C ARG A 387 1.62 -11.18 -10.26
N PRO A 388 0.34 -11.62 -10.28
CA PRO A 388 -0.09 -12.76 -9.47
C PRO A 388 0.65 -14.05 -9.88
N PRO A 389 0.93 -14.98 -8.95
CA PRO A 389 1.53 -16.27 -9.28
C PRO A 389 0.70 -17.06 -10.30
N GLY A 390 1.39 -17.80 -11.17
CA GLY A 390 0.75 -18.64 -12.20
C GLY A 390 0.15 -17.87 -13.38
N VAL A 391 0.11 -16.53 -13.36
CA VAL A 391 -0.38 -15.74 -14.50
C VAL A 391 0.72 -15.61 -15.54
N ALA A 392 0.44 -15.99 -16.79
CA ALA A 392 1.40 -15.94 -17.90
C ALA A 392 1.69 -14.53 -18.43
N SER A 393 0.70 -13.64 -18.39
CA SER A 393 0.86 -12.26 -18.88
C SER A 393 1.95 -11.50 -18.11
N PRO A 394 2.92 -10.90 -18.80
CA PRO A 394 3.98 -10.13 -18.16
C PRO A 394 3.38 -8.85 -17.55
N MET A 395 3.58 -8.61 -16.25
CA MET A 395 3.10 -7.40 -15.57
C MET A 395 4.23 -6.84 -14.71
N PRO A 396 4.53 -5.52 -14.76
CA PRO A 396 5.56 -4.93 -13.92
C PRO A 396 5.08 -4.84 -12.47
N TRP A 397 6.02 -4.90 -11.53
CA TRP A 397 5.77 -4.43 -10.17
C TRP A 397 5.70 -2.90 -10.19
N ARG A 398 4.61 -2.36 -9.65
CA ARG A 398 4.39 -0.93 -9.54
C ARG A 398 3.70 -0.59 -8.22
N VAL A 399 4.01 0.59 -7.67
CA VAL A 399 3.50 1.09 -6.39
C VAL A 399 2.85 2.45 -6.60
N MET A 400 1.62 2.61 -6.11
CA MET A 400 0.88 3.88 -6.15
C MET A 400 0.91 4.54 -4.78
N LEU A 401 1.46 5.74 -4.69
CA LEU A 401 1.37 6.59 -3.51
C LEU A 401 0.29 7.64 -3.71
N LYS A 402 -0.90 7.36 -3.17
CA LYS A 402 -2.13 8.17 -3.37
C LYS A 402 -2.34 9.13 -2.20
N TRP A 403 -2.40 10.43 -2.46
CA TRP A 403 -2.60 11.47 -1.45
C TRP A 403 -4.09 11.65 -1.12
N ARG A 404 -4.50 11.30 0.10
CA ARG A 404 -5.89 11.32 0.57
C ARG A 404 -6.29 12.69 1.09
N VAL A 405 -6.21 13.67 0.18
CA VAL A 405 -6.36 15.11 0.45
C VAL A 405 -7.71 15.68 0.02
N SER A 406 -8.59 14.85 -0.53
CA SER A 406 -9.95 15.22 -0.95
C SER A 406 -10.99 14.25 -0.38
N THR A 407 -12.18 14.78 -0.07
CA THR A 407 -13.37 14.01 0.31
C THR A 407 -14.33 13.99 -0.87
N LEU A 408 -14.89 12.82 -1.22
CA LEU A 408 -15.92 12.75 -2.25
C LEU A 408 -17.14 13.59 -1.86
N ALA A 409 -17.72 14.27 -2.83
CA ALA A 409 -19.00 14.95 -2.69
C ALA A 409 -20.06 14.31 -3.62
N GLY A 410 -21.24 14.92 -3.66
CA GLY A 410 -22.38 14.41 -4.44
C GLY A 410 -22.10 14.32 -5.95
N PHE A 411 -21.24 15.20 -6.49
CA PHE A 411 -20.89 15.18 -7.91
C PHE A 411 -20.19 13.88 -8.31
N GLU A 412 -19.11 13.53 -7.62
CA GLU A 412 -18.34 12.32 -7.90
C GLU A 412 -19.18 11.06 -7.64
N GLY A 413 -20.07 11.10 -6.63
CA GLY A 413 -20.99 10.01 -6.33
C GLY A 413 -21.97 9.71 -7.47
N ALA A 414 -22.55 10.77 -8.05
CA ALA A 414 -23.58 10.70 -9.10
C ALA A 414 -23.01 10.44 -10.50
N THR A 415 -21.86 11.00 -10.84
CA THR A 415 -21.28 10.93 -12.20
C THR A 415 -20.18 9.90 -12.36
N LYS A 416 -19.55 9.47 -11.25
CA LYS A 416 -18.30 8.69 -11.23
C LYS A 416 -17.08 9.41 -11.83
N ILE A 417 -17.22 10.70 -12.15
CA ILE A 417 -16.12 11.58 -12.53
C ILE A 417 -15.53 12.16 -11.26
N ASN A 418 -14.24 11.93 -11.01
CA ASN A 418 -13.57 12.45 -9.82
C ASN A 418 -13.04 13.87 -10.09
N VAL A 419 -12.98 14.71 -9.06
CA VAL A 419 -12.41 16.05 -9.18
C VAL A 419 -11.19 16.18 -8.27
N ASN A 420 -10.05 16.51 -8.86
CA ASN A 420 -8.81 16.78 -8.13
C ASN A 420 -8.49 18.28 -8.13
N THR A 421 -7.85 18.72 -7.06
CA THR A 421 -7.32 20.10 -6.93
C THR A 421 -5.94 20.24 -7.56
N LEU A 422 -5.22 19.14 -7.72
CA LEU A 422 -3.90 19.08 -8.35
C LEU A 422 -3.99 18.31 -9.67
N SER A 423 -3.39 18.87 -10.71
CA SER A 423 -3.11 18.15 -11.94
C SER A 423 -1.87 17.26 -11.77
N PRO A 424 -1.63 16.31 -12.68
CA PRO A 424 -0.38 15.53 -12.67
C PRO A 424 0.88 16.42 -12.73
N TRP A 425 0.84 17.55 -13.45
CA TRP A 425 1.94 18.51 -13.49
C TRP A 425 2.16 19.21 -12.14
N ASP A 426 1.08 19.57 -11.43
CA ASP A 426 1.21 20.16 -10.09
C ASP A 426 1.83 19.17 -9.10
N VAL A 427 1.44 17.89 -9.18
CA VAL A 427 2.04 16.80 -8.38
C VAL A 427 3.53 16.68 -8.71
N ARG A 428 3.88 16.58 -10.00
CA ARG A 428 5.27 16.50 -10.46
C ARG A 428 6.10 17.66 -9.92
N ASP A 429 5.65 18.89 -10.12
CA ASP A 429 6.40 20.09 -9.76
C ASP A 429 6.60 20.20 -8.24
N ARG A 430 5.57 19.86 -7.46
CA ARG A 430 5.63 19.85 -6.00
C ARG A 430 6.61 18.79 -5.49
N VAL A 431 6.57 17.57 -6.04
CA VAL A 431 7.49 16.50 -5.65
C VAL A 431 8.91 16.84 -6.08
N LEU A 432 9.12 17.34 -7.30
CA LEU A 432 10.45 17.75 -7.79
C LEU A 432 11.06 18.86 -6.92
N ALA A 433 10.28 19.86 -6.54
CA ALA A 433 10.75 20.92 -5.64
C ALA A 433 11.27 20.33 -4.33
N ARG A 434 10.49 19.45 -3.70
CA ARG A 434 10.89 18.82 -2.44
C ARG A 434 12.08 17.87 -2.59
N LEU A 435 12.17 17.12 -3.68
CA LEU A 435 13.32 16.27 -3.96
C LEU A 435 14.62 17.06 -4.14
N ARG A 436 14.57 18.27 -4.73
CA ARG A 436 15.76 19.13 -4.83
C ARG A 436 16.28 19.55 -3.47
N GLU A 437 15.38 19.89 -2.55
CA GLU A 437 15.72 20.21 -1.15
C GLU A 437 16.32 18.99 -0.43
N LEU A 438 15.69 17.81 -0.57
CA LEU A 438 16.18 16.57 0.03
C LEU A 438 17.55 16.18 -0.53
N ARG A 439 17.79 16.37 -1.83
CA ARG A 439 19.10 16.12 -2.45
C ARG A 439 20.16 17.06 -1.89
N ALA A 440 19.85 18.35 -1.76
CA ALA A 440 20.77 19.33 -1.17
C ALA A 440 21.10 19.01 0.30
N ALA A 441 20.16 18.40 1.02
CA ALA A 441 20.34 17.93 2.39
C ALA A 441 21.01 16.53 2.50
N GLY A 442 21.36 15.88 1.38
CA GLY A 442 21.95 14.53 1.40
C GLY A 442 20.99 13.42 1.85
N ALA A 443 19.67 13.65 1.78
CA ALA A 443 18.65 12.73 2.28
C ALA A 443 18.12 11.74 1.23
N LEU A 444 18.55 11.87 -0.03
CA LEU A 444 18.21 10.91 -1.09
C LEU A 444 19.28 9.82 -1.17
N ALA A 445 18.85 8.61 -1.54
CA ALA A 445 19.78 7.54 -1.86
C ALA A 445 20.67 7.88 -3.06
N ASP A 446 21.87 7.31 -3.07
CA ASP A 446 22.80 7.45 -4.18
C ASP A 446 22.20 6.92 -5.50
N GLY A 447 22.52 7.58 -6.60
CA GLY A 447 22.07 7.19 -7.94
C GLY A 447 20.63 7.60 -8.29
N VAL A 448 19.87 8.21 -7.36
CA VAL A 448 18.56 8.81 -7.67
C VAL A 448 18.76 10.06 -8.52
N ARG A 449 18.35 9.98 -9.79
CA ARG A 449 18.33 11.12 -10.73
C ARG A 449 16.95 11.75 -10.70
N ILE A 450 16.87 13.09 -10.70
CA ILE A 450 15.60 13.83 -10.61
C ILE A 450 15.44 14.85 -11.75
N GLY A 451 14.20 15.11 -12.16
CA GLY A 451 13.88 16.11 -13.20
C GLY A 451 14.58 15.81 -14.53
N ALA A 452 15.28 16.80 -15.09
CA ALA A 452 15.96 16.67 -16.39
C ALA A 452 17.05 15.57 -16.42
N ASP A 453 17.59 15.18 -15.26
CA ASP A 453 18.57 14.10 -15.13
C ASP A 453 17.89 12.71 -15.11
N ALA A 454 16.58 12.67 -14.79
CA ALA A 454 15.76 11.46 -14.72
C ALA A 454 15.25 11.04 -16.11
N ARG A 455 16.16 10.87 -17.07
CA ARG A 455 15.78 10.46 -18.43
C ARG A 455 15.29 9.01 -18.45
N ALA A 456 13.97 8.82 -18.38
CA ALA A 456 13.31 7.60 -18.80
C ALA A 456 13.06 7.66 -20.30
N ARG A 457 13.43 6.61 -21.03
CA ARG A 457 13.12 6.48 -22.46
C ARG A 457 11.76 5.80 -22.61
N PRO A 458 11.00 6.09 -23.67
CA PRO A 458 9.86 5.26 -24.02
C PRO A 458 10.27 3.79 -24.10
N GLY A 459 9.42 2.89 -23.62
CA GLY A 459 9.70 1.45 -23.60
C GLY A 459 10.70 0.99 -22.52
N ALA A 460 11.01 1.80 -21.51
CA ALA A 460 12.02 1.43 -20.50
C ALA A 460 11.56 0.34 -19.51
N LEU A 461 10.28 -0.04 -19.47
CA LEU A 461 9.82 -1.13 -18.61
C LEU A 461 10.04 -2.48 -19.30
N ARG A 462 10.91 -3.33 -18.74
CA ARG A 462 11.32 -4.63 -19.33
C ARG A 462 10.48 -5.83 -18.93
N TYR A 463 9.34 -5.61 -18.28
CA TYR A 463 8.54 -6.68 -17.66
C TYR A 463 8.03 -7.74 -18.66
N ALA A 464 8.09 -7.45 -19.95
CA ALA A 464 7.69 -8.31 -21.07
C ALA A 464 8.87 -8.79 -21.93
N ASP A 465 10.11 -8.57 -21.48
CA ASP A 465 11.34 -9.08 -22.11
C ASP A 465 11.57 -10.58 -21.87
#